data_AF-A0A831QIG9-F1
#
_entry.id   AF-A0A831QIG9-F1
#
_cell.length_a   1.000
_cell.length_b   1.000
_cell.length_c   1.000
_cell.angle_alpha   90.00
_cell.angle_beta   90.00
_cell.angle_gamma   90.00
#
_symmetry.space_group_name_H-M   'P 1'
#
loop_
_entity.id
_entity.type
_entity.pdbx_description
1 polymer ?
#
loop_
_entity_poly.entity_id
_entity_poly.type
_entity_poly.pdbx_seq_one_letter_code
_entity_poly.pdbx_strand_id
1 'polypeptide(L)'
;MSHCAAKKREEGKVEHILPHEVAFDIDGVLADTFRVFVETARNQYHVQVAYEDITEYDFRKVIDIDMEIARDIIQRILDQPIQMGIMPMEGAVEVLNLLAG
;
A
#
# COMPACT_ATOMS: atom_id res chain seq x y z
N MET A 1 15.19 -36.24 40.26
CA MET A 1 15.97 -36.23 39.01
C MET A 1 15.10 -36.73 37.87
N SER A 2 15.28 -36.17 36.67
CA SER A 2 14.66 -36.56 35.38
C SER A 2 13.18 -36.20 35.19
N HIS A 3 12.75 -35.64 34.04
CA HIS A 3 13.45 -35.26 32.82
C HIS A 3 12.54 -34.25 32.11
N CYS A 4 12.99 -33.01 31.89
CA CYS A 4 12.30 -32.05 31.04
C CYS A 4 12.68 -32.38 29.59
N ALA A 5 11.75 -32.93 28.80
CA ALA A 5 11.98 -33.17 27.39
C ALA A 5 11.99 -31.82 26.64
N ALA A 6 13.19 -31.36 26.26
CA ALA A 6 13.34 -30.23 25.35
C ALA A 6 12.72 -30.60 23.99
N LYS A 7 11.61 -29.96 23.63
CA LYS A 7 11.11 -29.95 22.25
C LYS A 7 12.18 -29.33 21.37
N LYS A 8 12.79 -30.12 20.48
CA LYS A 8 13.65 -29.60 19.41
C LYS A 8 12.81 -28.67 18.55
N ARG A 9 13.28 -27.44 18.33
CA ARG A 9 12.72 -26.55 17.33
C ARG A 9 13.06 -27.13 15.96
N GLU A 10 12.05 -27.44 15.16
CA GLU A 10 12.26 -27.71 13.73
C GLU A 10 12.70 -26.41 13.08
N GLU A 11 13.87 -26.42 12.46
CA GLU A 11 14.33 -25.33 11.60
C GLU A 11 13.39 -25.31 10.40
N GLY A 12 12.50 -24.31 10.36
CA GLY A 12 11.55 -24.13 9.27
C GLY A 12 12.30 -23.96 7.96
N LYS A 13 12.04 -24.85 7.00
CA LYS A 13 12.54 -24.75 5.63
C LYS A 13 12.02 -23.44 5.04
N VAL A 14 12.91 -22.50 4.73
CA VAL A 14 12.54 -21.29 4.00
C VAL A 14 12.26 -21.72 2.57
N GLU A 15 11.00 -21.82 2.20
CA GLU A 15 10.62 -22.02 0.80
C GLU A 15 10.79 -20.71 0.04
N HIS A 16 11.62 -20.74 -1.00
CA HIS A 16 11.77 -19.62 -1.92
C HIS A 16 10.58 -19.62 -2.87
N ILE A 17 9.82 -18.52 -2.88
CA ILE A 17 8.78 -18.28 -3.88
C ILE A 17 9.47 -17.92 -5.20
N LEU A 18 9.13 -18.60 -6.29
CA LEU A 18 9.72 -18.28 -7.60
C LEU A 18 9.16 -16.94 -8.10
N PRO A 19 9.92 -16.11 -8.82
CA PRO A 19 9.43 -14.80 -9.27
C PRO A 19 8.11 -14.84 -10.05
N HIS A 20 7.88 -15.90 -10.84
CA HIS A 20 6.65 -16.09 -11.63
C HIS A 20 5.44 -16.56 -10.79
N GLU A 21 5.65 -16.87 -9.52
CA GLU A 21 4.59 -17.23 -8.56
C GLU A 21 4.19 -16.02 -7.68
N VAL A 22 4.84 -14.87 -7.86
CA VAL A 22 4.55 -13.65 -7.10
C VAL A 22 3.60 -12.76 -7.89
N ALA A 23 2.51 -12.34 -7.25
CA ALA A 23 1.64 -11.27 -7.72
C ALA A 23 1.89 -10.00 -6.89
N PHE A 24 1.85 -8.84 -7.53
CA PHE A 24 1.97 -7.54 -6.89
C PHE A 24 0.63 -6.82 -6.94
N ASP A 25 0.22 -6.25 -5.82
CA ASP A 25 -0.81 -5.23 -5.84
C ASP A 25 -0.27 -3.95 -6.52
N ILE A 26 -1.16 -3.06 -6.93
CA ILE A 26 -0.79 -1.79 -7.55
C ILE A 26 -0.87 -0.67 -6.52
N ASP A 27 -2.01 -0.51 -5.85
CA ASP A 27 -2.30 0.65 -5.02
C ASP A 27 -1.54 0.58 -3.68
N GLY A 28 -0.69 1.58 -3.41
CA GLY A 28 0.17 1.59 -2.23
C GLY A 28 1.34 0.59 -2.27
N VAL A 29 1.49 -0.18 -3.35
CA VAL A 29 2.62 -1.11 -3.58
C VAL A 29 3.48 -0.67 -4.74
N LEU A 30 2.88 -0.47 -5.92
CA LEU A 30 3.58 0.04 -7.10
C LEU A 30 3.27 1.52 -7.34
N ALA A 31 2.08 1.98 -6.99
CA ALA A 31 1.56 3.31 -7.26
C ALA A 31 1.22 4.02 -5.93
N ASP A 32 1.71 5.25 -5.75
CA ASP A 32 1.49 6.05 -4.54
C ASP A 32 0.13 6.77 -4.58
N THR A 33 -0.94 5.97 -4.56
CA THR A 33 -2.31 6.46 -4.74
C THR A 33 -2.80 7.28 -3.56
N PHE A 34 -2.43 6.91 -2.34
CA PHE A 34 -2.81 7.65 -1.14
C PHE A 34 -2.16 9.03 -1.05
N ARG A 35 -0.95 9.22 -1.59
CA ARG A 35 -0.34 10.56 -1.62
C ARG A 35 -1.15 11.52 -2.47
N VAL A 36 -1.54 11.08 -3.67
CA VAL A 36 -2.43 11.85 -4.55
C VAL A 36 -3.80 12.08 -3.90
N PHE A 37 -4.37 11.08 -3.23
CA PHE A 37 -5.62 11.23 -2.48
C PHE A 37 -5.51 12.33 -1.42
N VAL A 38 -4.49 12.26 -0.56
CA VAL A 38 -4.26 13.21 0.55
C VAL A 38 -3.99 14.61 0.02
N GLU A 39 -3.13 14.75 -0.98
CA GLU A 39 -2.85 16.05 -1.61
C GLU A 39 -4.10 16.66 -2.24
N THR A 40 -4.91 15.85 -2.94
CA THR A 40 -6.16 16.32 -3.53
C THR A 40 -7.17 16.73 -2.46
N ALA A 41 -7.35 15.91 -1.43
CA ALA A 41 -8.26 16.18 -0.32
C ALA A 41 -7.89 17.49 0.41
N ARG A 42 -6.60 17.73 0.65
CA ARG A 42 -6.10 18.96 1.27
C ARG A 42 -6.26 20.18 0.36
N ASN A 43 -5.79 20.07 -0.88
CA ASN A 43 -5.61 21.22 -1.76
C ASN A 43 -6.94 21.68 -2.40
N GLN A 44 -7.85 20.74 -2.69
CA GLN A 44 -9.10 21.03 -3.39
C GLN A 44 -10.32 21.06 -2.47
N TYR A 45 -10.29 20.29 -1.37
CA TYR A 45 -11.44 20.11 -0.48
C TYR A 45 -11.18 20.56 0.96
N HIS A 46 -9.98 21.07 1.26
CA HIS A 46 -9.58 21.59 2.57
C HIS A 46 -9.71 20.59 3.74
N VAL A 47 -9.63 19.30 3.42
CA VAL A 47 -9.62 18.21 4.42
C VAL A 47 -8.30 18.24 5.19
N GLN A 48 -8.37 18.19 6.51
CA GLN A 48 -7.18 18.12 7.37
C GLN A 48 -6.73 16.67 7.50
N VAL A 49 -5.78 16.27 6.66
CA VAL A 49 -5.22 14.91 6.65
C VAL A 49 -3.74 14.97 6.25
N ALA A 50 -2.91 14.23 6.95
CA ALA A 50 -1.54 13.93 6.57
C ALA A 50 -1.45 12.50 6.00
N TYR A 51 -0.39 12.21 5.24
CA TYR A 51 -0.20 10.87 4.69
C TYR A 51 -0.04 9.83 5.81
N GLU A 52 0.61 10.24 6.90
CA GLU A 52 0.87 9.44 8.08
C GLU A 52 -0.40 9.10 8.88
N ASP A 53 -1.51 9.81 8.64
CA ASP A 53 -2.79 9.53 9.27
C ASP A 53 -3.48 8.29 8.65
N ILE A 54 -3.06 7.87 7.44
CA ILE A 54 -3.58 6.70 6.72
C ILE A 54 -3.00 5.42 7.33
N THR A 55 -3.55 5.01 8.46
CA THR A 55 -3.08 3.84 9.24
C THR A 55 -3.97 2.61 9.08
N GLU A 56 -5.13 2.76 8.45
CA GLU A 56 -6.11 1.71 8.20
C GLU A 56 -6.32 1.55 6.70
N TYR A 57 -6.44 0.31 6.23
CA TYR A 57 -6.78 0.02 4.83
C TYR A 57 -8.11 0.69 4.45
N ASP A 58 -9.09 0.63 5.35
CA ASP A 58 -10.30 1.45 5.24
C ASP A 58 -10.04 2.82 5.88
N PHE A 59 -9.46 3.73 5.08
CA PHE A 59 -9.04 5.06 5.51
C PHE A 59 -10.17 5.89 6.14
N ARG A 60 -11.43 5.59 5.83
CA ARG A 60 -12.62 6.28 6.38
C ARG A 60 -12.77 6.07 7.89
N LYS A 61 -12.06 5.10 8.48
CA LYS A 61 -12.02 4.87 9.93
C LYS A 61 -11.12 5.85 10.66
N VAL A 62 -10.20 6.50 9.95
CA VAL A 62 -9.12 7.32 10.54
C VAL A 62 -9.09 8.76 10.03
N ILE A 63 -9.77 9.05 8.92
CA ILE A 63 -9.92 10.40 8.38
C ILE A 63 -11.37 10.87 8.55
N ASP A 64 -11.54 12.07 9.09
CA ASP A 64 -12.81 12.81 9.03
C ASP A 64 -12.97 13.46 7.64
N ILE A 65 -13.61 12.74 6.72
CA ILE A 65 -13.85 13.16 5.34
C ILE A 65 -15.28 12.87 4.91
N ASP A 66 -15.89 13.81 4.20
CA ASP A 66 -17.19 13.60 3.58
C ASP A 66 -17.13 12.50 2.51
N MET A 67 -18.15 11.63 2.50
CA MET A 67 -18.19 10.45 1.64
C MET A 67 -18.25 10.78 0.15
N GLU A 68 -18.91 11.87 -0.24
CA GLU A 68 -18.97 12.28 -1.64
C GLU A 68 -17.64 12.85 -2.11
N ILE A 69 -16.94 13.57 -1.23
CA ILE A 69 -15.57 14.05 -1.49
C ILE A 69 -14.63 12.86 -1.71
N ALA A 70 -14.62 11.90 -0.77
CA ALA A 70 -13.78 10.72 -0.88
C ALA A 70 -14.06 9.94 -2.17
N ARG A 71 -15.35 9.76 -2.51
CA ARG A 71 -15.78 9.07 -3.73
C ARG A 71 -15.34 9.79 -5.01
N ASP A 72 -15.47 11.11 -5.07
CA ASP A 72 -15.04 11.92 -6.21
C ASP A 72 -13.52 11.81 -6.44
N ILE A 73 -12.72 11.92 -5.38
CA ILE A 73 -11.26 11.78 -5.48
C ILE A 73 -10.87 10.37 -5.95
N ILE A 74 -11.45 9.34 -5.35
CA ILE A 74 -11.19 7.94 -5.74
C ILE A 74 -11.58 7.71 -7.20
N GLN A 75 -12.74 8.19 -7.62
CA GLN A 75 -13.19 8.02 -9.00
C GLN A 75 -12.22 8.67 -9.99
N ARG A 76 -11.70 9.86 -9.69
CA ARG A 76 -10.68 10.52 -10.53
C ARG A 76 -9.36 9.77 -10.57
N ILE A 77 -8.92 9.21 -9.44
CA ILE A 77 -7.74 8.34 -9.36
C ILE A 77 -7.92 7.12 -10.25
N LEU A 78 -9.10 6.48 -10.22
CA LEU A 78 -9.39 5.28 -11.03
C LEU A 78 -9.52 5.60 -12.53
N ASP A 79 -10.17 6.71 -12.87
CA ASP A 79 -10.45 7.07 -14.27
C ASP A 79 -9.21 7.65 -14.97
N GLN A 80 -8.40 8.42 -14.24
CA GLN A 80 -7.32 9.24 -14.80
C GLN A 80 -6.06 9.26 -13.91
N PRO A 81 -5.49 8.09 -13.57
CA PRO A 81 -4.41 7.97 -12.59
C PRO A 81 -3.15 8.76 -12.98
N ILE A 82 -2.80 8.76 -14.28
CA ILE A 82 -1.62 9.46 -14.80
C ILE A 82 -1.84 10.98 -14.74
N GLN A 83 -3.02 11.46 -15.13
CA GLN A 83 -3.35 12.89 -15.11
C GLN A 83 -3.43 13.44 -13.69
N MET A 84 -3.85 12.60 -12.73
CA MET A 84 -3.83 12.92 -11.31
C MET A 84 -2.42 12.96 -10.70
N GLY A 85 -1.39 12.59 -11.47
CA GLY A 85 0.01 12.68 -11.06
C GLY A 85 0.47 11.54 -10.16
N ILE A 86 -0.16 10.36 -10.25
CA ILE A 86 0.27 9.19 -9.47
C ILE A 86 1.68 8.80 -9.89
N MET A 87 2.57 8.74 -8.90
CA MET A 87 3.96 8.35 -9.07
C MET A 87 4.18 6.91 -8.58
N PRO A 88 5.22 6.22 -9.07
CA PRO A 88 5.60 4.93 -8.50
C PRO A 88 5.98 5.06 -7.03
N MET A 89 5.70 4.01 -6.25
CA MET A 89 6.24 3.87 -4.90
C MET A 89 7.77 3.82 -4.94
N GLU A 90 8.41 4.35 -3.91
CA GLU A 90 9.87 4.36 -3.81
C GLU A 90 10.43 2.93 -3.89
N GLY A 91 11.43 2.73 -4.75
CA GLY A 91 12.04 1.42 -4.98
C GLY A 91 11.22 0.43 -5.82
N ALA A 92 9.93 0.68 -6.08
CA ALA A 92 9.07 -0.28 -6.78
C ALA A 92 9.58 -0.60 -8.20
N VAL A 93 9.94 0.42 -8.98
CA VAL A 93 10.47 0.25 -10.34
C VAL A 93 11.79 -0.53 -10.34
N GLU A 94 12.68 -0.25 -9.39
CA GLU A 94 13.98 -0.93 -9.27
C GLU A 94 13.78 -2.41 -8.94
N VAL A 95 12.94 -2.72 -7.96
CA VAL A 95 12.66 -4.10 -7.53
C VAL A 95 11.98 -4.89 -8.65
N LEU A 96 11.01 -4.31 -9.36
CA LEU A 96 10.37 -5.00 -10.48
C LEU A 96 11.36 -5.31 -11.60
N ASN A 97 12.29 -4.40 -11.93
CA ASN A 97 13.33 -4.69 -12.92
C ASN A 97 14.26 -5.81 -12.47
N LEU A 98 14.61 -5.88 -11.18
CA LEU A 98 15.41 -6.97 -10.62
C LEU A 98 14.70 -8.33 -10.72
N LEU A 99 13.39 -8.36 -10.48
CA LEU A 99 12.58 -9.58 -10.52
C LEU A 99 12.22 -10.03 -11.94
N ALA A 100 12.17 -9.09 -12.89
CA ALA A 100 11.85 -9.37 -14.28
C ALA A 100 12.97 -10.12 -15.02
N GLY A 101 14.25 -9.90 -14.66
CA GLY A 101 15.41 -10.60 -15.22
C GLY A 101 15.74 -10.24 -16.66
#